data_AF-A0A7W8MHI4-F1
#
_entry.id   AF-A0A7W8MHI4-F1
#
_cell.length_a   1.000
_cell.length_b   1.000
_cell.length_c   1.000
_cell.angle_alpha   90.00
_cell.angle_beta   90.00
_cell.angle_gamma   90.00
#
_symmetry.space_group_name_H-M   'P 1'
#
loop_
_entity.id
_entity.type
_entity.pdbx_description
1 polymer ?
#
loop_
_entity_poly.entity_id
_entity_poly.type
_entity_poly.pdbx_seq_one_letter_code
_entity_poly.pdbx_strand_id
1 'polypeptide(L)' 'MTNETHNPQHQQAPADDAPHAHKAPRKEGKPDQLNMDERKAESRQEALIDESLEESFPASDPPASKQIT' A
#
# COMPACT_ATOMS: atom_id res chain seq x y z
N MET A 1 -46.60 8.49 -4.70
CA MET A 1 -45.38 8.12 -3.96
C MET A 1 -44.46 7.41 -4.94
N THR A 2 -43.50 8.12 -5.51
CA THR A 2 -42.56 7.58 -6.52
C THR A 2 -41.39 6.95 -5.78
N ASN A 3 -41.37 5.62 -5.73
CA ASN A 3 -40.27 4.89 -5.11
C ASN A 3 -39.10 4.90 -6.09
N GLU A 4 -38.04 5.64 -5.75
CA GLU A 4 -36.80 5.68 -6.51
C GLU A 4 -36.14 4.29 -6.48
N THR A 5 -36.14 3.63 -7.64
CA THR A 5 -35.42 2.38 -7.86
C THR A 5 -33.93 2.67 -7.78
N HIS A 6 -33.30 2.29 -6.66
CA HIS A 6 -31.87 2.40 -6.48
C HIS A 6 -31.18 1.49 -7.52
N ASN A 7 -30.40 2.08 -8.41
CA ASN A 7 -29.63 1.35 -9.40
C ASN A 7 -28.49 0.57 -8.69
N PRO A 8 -28.48 -0.78 -8.69
CA PRO A 8 -27.49 -1.57 -7.97
C PRO A 8 -26.16 -1.69 -8.74
N GLN A 9 -25.84 -0.75 -9.64
CA GLN A 9 -24.65 -0.83 -10.52
C GLN A 9 -23.29 -0.76 -9.79
N HIS A 10 -23.27 -0.66 -8.47
CA HIS A 10 -22.08 -0.87 -7.62
C HIS A 10 -21.94 -2.31 -7.12
N GLN A 11 -22.56 -3.28 -7.79
CA GLN A 11 -22.21 -4.68 -7.61
C GLN A 11 -20.79 -4.87 -8.13
N GLN A 12 -19.79 -4.74 -7.25
CA GLN A 12 -18.44 -5.21 -7.49
C GLN A 12 -18.59 -6.67 -7.90
N ALA A 13 -18.13 -7.02 -9.11
CA ALA A 13 -18.06 -8.42 -9.50
C ALA A 13 -17.33 -9.19 -8.39
N PRO A 14 -17.77 -10.40 -8.00
CA PRO A 14 -17.01 -11.20 -7.05
C PRO A 14 -15.59 -11.30 -7.60
N ALA A 15 -14.61 -10.78 -6.85
CA ALA A 15 -13.20 -10.67 -7.27
C ALA A 15 -12.52 -12.04 -7.53
N ASP A 16 -13.30 -13.11 -7.46
CA ASP A 16 -12.91 -14.50 -7.40
C ASP A 16 -12.90 -15.19 -8.76
N ASP A 17 -13.48 -14.58 -9.81
CA ASP A 17 -13.64 -15.21 -11.12
C ASP A 17 -12.72 -14.62 -12.21
N ALA A 18 -11.67 -13.90 -11.81
CA ALA A 18 -10.61 -13.48 -12.72
C ALA A 18 -9.51 -14.57 -12.77
N PRO A 19 -9.19 -15.16 -13.94
CA PRO A 19 -8.31 -16.33 -14.05
C PRO A 19 -6.85 -16.09 -13.62
N HIS A 20 -6.48 -14.85 -13.30
CA HIS A 20 -5.12 -14.45 -12.95
C HIS A 20 -5.00 -13.86 -11.53
N ALA A 21 -6.09 -13.84 -10.75
CA ALA A 21 -6.08 -13.33 -9.38
C ALA A 21 -5.75 -14.46 -8.40
N HIS A 22 -4.48 -14.54 -7.97
CA HIS A 22 -4.11 -15.41 -6.85
C HIS A 22 -4.60 -14.80 -5.53
N LYS A 23 -5.41 -15.53 -4.76
CA LYS A 23 -5.83 -15.11 -3.42
C LYS A 23 -4.66 -15.17 -2.46
N ALA A 24 -4.20 -14.02 -1.99
CA ALA A 24 -3.25 -13.94 -0.88
C ALA A 24 -3.98 -14.17 0.45
N PRO A 25 -3.36 -14.83 1.44
CA PRO A 25 -3.92 -14.95 2.78
C PRO A 25 -4.08 -13.56 3.41
N ARG A 26 -5.24 -13.31 4.00
CA ARG A 26 -5.52 -12.05 4.70
C ARG A 26 -4.69 -12.01 5.99
N LYS A 27 -3.82 -11.00 6.16
CA LYS A 27 -3.21 -10.71 7.46
C LYS A 27 -4.23 -9.99 8.34
N GLU A 28 -4.44 -10.49 9.56
CA GLU A 28 -5.32 -9.87 10.55
C GLU A 28 -4.53 -8.94 11.47
N GLY A 29 -5.15 -7.83 11.91
CA GLY A 29 -4.53 -6.85 12.81
C GLY A 29 -3.95 -5.62 12.12
N LYS A 30 -3.45 -4.67 12.92
CA LYS A 30 -2.63 -3.56 12.40
C LYS A 30 -1.27 -4.13 11.99
N PRO A 31 -0.70 -3.70 10.84
CA PRO A 31 0.70 -3.97 10.55
C PRO A 31 1.53 -3.52 11.74
N ASP A 32 2.33 -4.42 12.30
CA ASP A 32 3.13 -4.11 13.47
C ASP A 32 4.27 -3.16 13.04
N GLN A 33 4.09 -1.88 13.28
CA GLN A 33 5.08 -0.86 12.98
C GLN A 33 6.35 -1.01 13.84
N LEU A 34 6.32 -1.84 14.90
CA LEU A 34 7.48 -2.14 15.75
C LEU A 34 8.18 -3.45 15.36
N ASN A 35 7.58 -4.26 14.49
CA ASN A 35 8.22 -5.46 13.96
C ASN A 35 9.31 -5.04 12.96
N MET A 36 10.53 -4.91 13.46
CA MET A 36 11.69 -4.54 12.63
C MET A 36 12.09 -5.65 11.66
N ASP A 37 11.74 -6.90 11.95
CA ASP A 37 12.10 -8.07 11.13
C ASP A 37 11.26 -8.16 9.84
N GLU A 38 10.04 -7.62 9.84
CA GLU A 38 9.21 -7.49 8.64
C GLU A 38 9.56 -6.24 7.80
N ARG A 39 10.37 -5.31 8.33
CA ARG A 39 10.88 -4.19 7.52
C ARG A 39 11.98 -4.74 6.61
N LYS A 40 11.74 -4.66 5.31
CA LYS A 40 12.69 -5.11 4.29
C LYS A 40 13.97 -4.27 4.25
N ALA A 41 13.97 -3.10 4.89
CA ALA A 41 15.09 -2.17 4.94
C ALA A 41 16.05 -2.52 6.08
N GLU A 42 17.33 -2.64 5.75
CA GLU A 42 18.39 -3.08 6.68
C GLU A 42 18.72 -2.00 7.72
N SER A 43 18.36 -0.74 7.44
CA SER A 43 18.58 0.42 8.30
C SER A 43 17.45 1.44 8.21
N ARG A 44 17.26 2.22 9.28
CA ARG A 44 16.33 3.36 9.30
C ARG A 44 16.62 4.37 8.20
N GLN A 45 17.89 4.54 7.83
CA GLN A 45 18.26 5.46 6.75
C GLN A 45 17.76 4.97 5.39
N GLU A 46 17.81 3.67 5.13
CA GLU A 46 17.30 3.08 3.88
C GLU A 46 15.78 3.13 3.83
N ALA A 47 15.11 2.84 4.93
CA ALA A 47 13.65 2.95 5.02
C ALA A 47 13.14 4.36 4.65
N LEU A 48 13.85 5.41 5.08
CA LEU A 48 13.51 6.80 4.74
C LEU A 48 13.76 7.12 3.25
N ILE A 49 14.76 6.50 2.63
CA ILE A 49 15.05 6.70 1.20
C ILE A 49 13.96 6.04 0.36
N ASP A 50 13.53 4.83 0.73
CA ASP A 50 12.49 4.09 0.02
C ASP A 50 11.15 4.84 0.05
N GLU A 51 10.70 5.25 1.24
CA GLU A 51 9.46 6.06 1.38
C GLU A 51 9.56 7.36 0.58
N SER A 52 10.71 8.03 0.65
CA SER A 52 10.93 9.27 -0.09
C SER A 52 10.92 9.08 -1.59
N LEU A 53 11.32 7.91 -2.11
CA LEU A 53 11.31 7.63 -3.55
C LEU A 53 9.87 7.42 -4.04
N GLU A 54 9.04 6.75 -3.23
CA GLU A 54 7.62 6.52 -3.54
C GLU A 54 6.80 7.81 -3.53
N GLU A 55 7.15 8.77 -2.67
CA GLU A 55 6.48 10.06 -2.54
C GLU A 55 7.09 11.17 -3.43
N SER A 56 8.20 10.89 -4.13
CA SER A 56 8.89 11.90 -4.95
C SER A 56 8.17 12.16 -6.27
N PHE A 57 8.17 13.43 -6.69
CA PHE A 57 7.62 13.80 -7.99
C PHE A 57 8.54 13.35 -9.13
N PRO A 58 8.02 13.00 -10.32
CA PRO A 58 8.81 12.45 -11.44
C PRO A 58 10.00 13.31 -11.90
N ALA A 59 10.03 14.60 -11.56
CA ALA A 59 11.08 15.54 -11.95
C ALA A 59 11.78 16.20 -10.74
N SER A 60 11.48 15.76 -9.51
CA SER A 60 12.10 16.28 -8.29
C SER A 60 12.79 15.13 -7.58
N ASP A 61 14.12 15.10 -7.65
CA ASP A 61 14.91 14.06 -6.98
C ASP A 61 14.54 13.94 -5.50
N PRO A 62 14.49 12.71 -4.94
CA PRO A 62 14.16 12.51 -3.54
C PRO A 62 15.25 13.09 -2.61
N PRO A 63 14.89 13.58 -1.41
CA PRO A 63 15.85 14.03 -0.41
C PRO A 63 16.91 12.98 -0.06
N ALA A 64 18.18 13.41 0.00
CA ALA A 64 19.30 12.57 0.40
C ALA A 64 19.30 12.29 1.91
N SER A 65 19.59 11.05 2.29
CA SER A 65 19.79 10.69 3.70
C SER A 65 21.10 11.30 4.22
N LYS A 66 21.05 11.91 5.40
CA LYS A 66 22.24 12.49 6.05
C LYS A 66 22.84 11.47 7.00
N GLN A 67 24.10 11.08 6.77
CA GLN A 67 24.90 10.37 7.75
C GLN A 67 25.54 11.39 8.69
N ILE A 68 25.15 11.37 9.95
CA ILE A 68 25.75 12.20 11.00
C ILE A 68 26.70 11.28 11.76
N THR A 69 28.00 11.44 11.53
CA THR A 69 29.08 10.70 12.21
C THR A 69 29.39 11.31 13.57
#